data_AF-A0A655AL10-F1
#
_entry.id   AF-A0A655AL10-F1
#
_cell.length_a   1.000
_cell.length_b   1.000
_cell.length_c   1.000
_cell.angle_alpha   90.00
_cell.angle_beta   90.00
_cell.angle_gamma   90.00
#
_symmetry.space_group_name_H-M   'P 1'
#
loop_
_entity.id
_entity.type
_entity.pdbx_description
1 polymer ?
#
loop_
_entity_poly.entity_id
_entity_poly.type
_entity_poly.pdbx_seq_one_letter_code
_entity_poly.pdbx_strand_id
1 'polypeptide(L)'
;MLSALIVAKLAPEATGHGTDEAIESVHGDPRAIRGRAVLVKMVASALTIGSGGSGGREGPTAQISAGFCSLLTRRLNLSNEDGRTAVALGIGAGIGAIFAAPLGGAALGASIPYRDDFDYRNLLPGFIASGTAYAVLGAFLGFDPLFGYIDAEYRFEKAWPLLWFVVIGLIAAAVGYLYARVFHASVAITRRLPGGPVLKPAIGGLLVGLLGLPIPQILSSGYGWAQLAADRGTLLSIPLWIVIVLPIAKILATSLSIGTGGSGGLFGPGIVIGAFVGAAIWRLGELTELPGVPHEPGIFVVVAMMACFGSVSRAPLAVMIMVAEMTGSFSVVPGAIIAVGIAALLLSRTNVTIYETQRLNRQTAEAERGGSDRPTTA
;
A
#
# COMPACT_ATOMS: atom_id res chain seq x y z
N MET A 1 -14.57 -17.73 -1.28
CA MET A 1 -14.72 -19.01 -0.54
C MET A 1 -13.49 -19.92 -0.66
N LEU A 2 -13.07 -20.33 -1.87
CA LEU A 2 -11.94 -21.25 -2.05
C LEU A 2 -10.64 -20.73 -1.41
N SER A 3 -10.29 -19.46 -1.63
CA SER A 3 -9.17 -18.77 -0.95
C SER A 3 -9.22 -18.95 0.57
N ALA A 4 -10.36 -18.65 1.18
CA ALA A 4 -10.55 -18.76 2.62
C ALA A 4 -10.44 -20.20 3.14
N LEU A 5 -10.91 -21.20 2.37
CA LEU A 5 -10.76 -22.62 2.73
C LEU A 5 -9.29 -23.04 2.78
N ILE A 6 -8.49 -22.62 1.80
CA ILE A 6 -7.05 -22.93 1.75
C ILE A 6 -6.33 -22.28 2.92
N VAL A 7 -6.60 -20.99 3.19
CA VAL A 7 -6.01 -20.26 4.33
C VAL A 7 -6.39 -20.92 5.65
N ALA A 8 -7.69 -21.16 5.89
CA ALA A 8 -8.18 -21.73 7.14
C ALA A 8 -7.62 -23.13 7.43
N LYS A 9 -7.39 -23.96 6.41
CA LYS A 9 -6.89 -25.34 6.57
C LYS A 9 -5.38 -25.46 6.62
N LEU A 10 -4.65 -24.68 5.81
CA LEU A 10 -3.23 -24.93 5.56
C LEU A 10 -2.29 -23.93 6.27
N ALA A 11 -2.67 -22.66 6.31
CA ALA A 11 -1.86 -21.60 6.94
C ALA A 11 -2.74 -20.41 7.35
N PRO A 12 -3.35 -20.44 8.55
CA PRO A 12 -4.13 -19.31 9.09
C PRO A 12 -3.34 -17.99 9.12
N GLU A 13 -2.02 -18.07 9.26
CA GLU A 13 -1.08 -16.94 9.18
C GLU A 13 -1.03 -16.23 7.80
N ALA A 14 -1.68 -16.78 6.78
CA ALA A 14 -1.81 -16.16 5.47
C ALA A 14 -3.08 -15.29 5.32
N THR A 15 -3.88 -15.14 6.38
CA THR A 15 -5.09 -14.29 6.40
C THR A 15 -4.72 -12.81 6.24
N GLY A 16 -5.64 -11.98 5.75
CA GLY A 16 -5.49 -10.53 5.75
C GLY A 16 -4.43 -10.04 4.75
N HIS A 17 -3.82 -8.89 5.05
CA HIS A 17 -2.95 -8.24 4.07
C HIS A 17 -1.52 -8.76 4.03
N GLY A 18 -0.97 -9.33 5.11
CA GLY A 18 0.37 -9.94 5.10
C GLY A 18 1.51 -8.96 5.41
N THR A 19 1.30 -7.65 5.20
CA THR A 19 2.33 -6.65 5.54
C THR A 19 2.61 -6.59 7.03
N ASP A 20 1.60 -6.74 7.88
CA ASP A 20 1.77 -6.67 9.33
C ASP A 20 2.55 -7.89 9.84
N GLU A 21 2.27 -9.08 9.29
CA GLU A 21 3.05 -10.29 9.56
C GLU A 21 4.50 -10.17 9.08
N ALA A 22 4.74 -9.50 7.95
CA ALA A 22 6.08 -9.24 7.45
C ALA A 22 6.84 -8.27 8.37
N ILE A 23 6.21 -7.16 8.77
CA ILE A 23 6.78 -6.18 9.70
C ILE A 23 7.05 -6.83 11.07
N GLU A 24 6.13 -7.63 11.59
CA GLU A 24 6.29 -8.29 12.89
C GLU A 24 7.50 -9.23 12.90
N SER A 25 7.83 -9.88 11.78
CA SER A 25 9.03 -10.71 11.68
C SER A 25 10.35 -9.92 11.73
N VAL A 26 10.33 -8.62 11.40
CA VAL A 26 11.47 -7.72 11.61
C VAL A 26 11.60 -7.36 13.09
N HIS A 27 10.48 -7.21 13.80
CA HIS A 27 10.49 -6.84 15.21
C HIS A 27 10.80 -8.01 16.14
N GLY A 28 10.20 -9.17 15.89
CA GLY A 28 10.37 -10.41 16.63
C GLY A 28 11.52 -11.29 16.11
N ASP A 29 11.19 -12.55 15.84
CA ASP A 29 12.11 -13.54 15.27
C ASP A 29 12.10 -13.50 13.73
N PRO A 30 13.21 -13.07 13.07
CA PRO A 30 13.29 -13.03 11.61
C PRO A 30 13.21 -14.43 10.97
N ARG A 31 13.29 -15.51 11.75
CA ARG A 31 13.21 -16.90 11.32
C ARG A 31 11.81 -17.50 11.52
N ALA A 32 10.81 -16.72 11.92
CA ALA A 32 9.49 -17.27 12.26
C ALA A 32 8.62 -17.62 11.05
N ILE A 33 8.86 -17.03 9.87
CA ILE A 33 7.95 -17.21 8.72
C ILE A 33 8.11 -18.62 8.12
N ARG A 34 7.00 -19.36 8.11
CA ARG A 34 6.93 -20.73 7.60
C ARG A 34 6.82 -20.76 6.09
N GLY A 35 7.58 -21.63 5.42
CA GLY A 35 7.52 -21.77 3.95
C GLY A 35 6.14 -22.13 3.41
N ARG A 36 5.34 -22.91 4.18
CA ARG A 36 3.96 -23.21 3.81
C ARG A 36 3.08 -21.95 3.72
N ALA A 37 3.33 -20.96 4.59
CA ALA A 37 2.55 -19.73 4.64
C ALA A 37 2.78 -18.90 3.37
N VAL A 38 4.02 -18.89 2.87
CA VAL A 38 4.40 -18.26 1.60
C VAL A 38 3.59 -18.82 0.43
N LEU A 39 3.57 -20.16 0.29
CA LEU A 39 2.82 -20.82 -0.79
C LEU A 39 1.32 -20.58 -0.69
N VAL A 40 0.76 -20.70 0.52
CA VAL A 40 -0.67 -20.46 0.75
C VAL A 40 -1.02 -19.00 0.46
N LYS A 41 -0.19 -18.03 0.89
CA LYS A 41 -0.43 -16.61 0.65
C LYS A 41 -0.45 -16.29 -0.83
N MET A 42 0.45 -16.88 -1.61
CA MET A 42 0.51 -16.71 -3.06
C MET A 42 -0.80 -17.19 -3.71
N VAL A 43 -1.22 -18.43 -3.44
CA VAL A 43 -2.43 -19.02 -4.04
C VAL A 43 -3.70 -18.31 -3.56
N ALA A 44 -3.83 -18.04 -2.25
CA ALA A 44 -4.99 -17.40 -1.68
C ALA A 44 -5.18 -15.97 -2.20
N SER A 45 -4.10 -15.21 -2.33
CA SER A 45 -4.16 -13.84 -2.85
C SER A 45 -4.50 -13.83 -4.34
N ALA A 46 -3.92 -14.73 -5.13
CA ALA A 46 -4.27 -14.88 -6.54
C ALA A 46 -5.75 -15.20 -6.72
N LEU A 47 -6.30 -16.13 -5.92
CA LEU A 47 -7.73 -16.45 -5.95
C LEU A 47 -8.62 -15.28 -5.52
N THR A 48 -8.24 -14.56 -4.46
CA THR A 48 -9.03 -13.44 -3.93
C THR A 48 -9.07 -12.28 -4.93
N ILE A 49 -7.91 -11.83 -5.40
CA ILE A 49 -7.77 -10.69 -6.32
C ILE A 49 -8.27 -11.06 -7.72
N GLY A 50 -7.93 -12.27 -8.18
CA GLY A 50 -8.31 -12.76 -9.51
C GLY A 50 -9.81 -13.03 -9.66
N SER A 51 -10.52 -13.34 -8.58
CA SER A 51 -12.00 -13.45 -8.59
C SER A 51 -12.72 -12.11 -8.39
N GLY A 52 -11.99 -10.99 -8.39
CA GLY A 52 -12.55 -9.64 -8.30
C GLY A 52 -12.53 -9.02 -6.90
N GLY A 53 -12.03 -9.72 -5.87
CA GLY A 53 -11.85 -9.16 -4.54
C GLY A 53 -10.98 -7.91 -4.57
N SER A 54 -11.44 -6.82 -3.98
CA SER A 54 -10.68 -5.57 -3.92
C SER A 54 -9.44 -5.75 -3.05
N GLY A 55 -8.27 -5.57 -3.64
CA GLY A 55 -6.98 -5.83 -3.00
C GLY A 55 -5.83 -5.71 -3.98
N GLY A 56 -4.65 -5.39 -3.46
CA GLY A 56 -3.41 -5.29 -4.23
C GLY A 56 -2.50 -6.50 -4.01
N ARG A 57 -1.41 -6.59 -4.77
CA ARG A 57 -0.48 -7.74 -4.69
C ARG A 57 0.61 -7.53 -3.63
N GLU A 58 0.70 -6.34 -3.08
CA GLU A 58 1.86 -5.83 -2.36
C GLU A 58 2.02 -6.44 -0.98
N GLY A 59 0.92 -6.52 -0.22
CA GLY A 59 0.94 -7.17 1.09
C GLY A 59 1.29 -8.66 0.99
N PRO A 60 0.69 -9.43 0.07
CA PRO A 60 1.12 -10.78 -0.26
C PRO A 60 2.60 -10.85 -0.66
N THR A 61 3.07 -9.96 -1.53
CA THR A 61 4.49 -9.90 -1.93
C THR A 61 5.41 -9.59 -0.75
N ALA A 62 5.01 -8.67 0.14
CA ALA A 62 5.76 -8.35 1.36
C ALA A 62 5.97 -9.61 2.22
N GLN A 63 4.90 -10.36 2.47
CA GLN A 63 4.95 -11.58 3.27
C GLN A 63 5.71 -12.72 2.57
N ILE A 64 5.57 -12.85 1.25
CA ILE A 64 6.27 -13.84 0.44
C ILE A 64 7.78 -13.57 0.47
N SER A 65 8.20 -12.33 0.18
CA SER A 65 9.61 -11.95 0.18
C SER A 65 10.23 -12.00 1.58
N ALA A 66 9.50 -11.54 2.60
CA ALA A 66 9.90 -11.73 4.00
C ALA A 66 10.08 -13.22 4.33
N GLY A 67 9.19 -14.08 3.84
CA GLY A 67 9.29 -15.54 4.04
C GLY A 67 10.48 -16.19 3.36
N PHE A 68 10.85 -15.75 2.15
CA PHE A 68 12.09 -16.18 1.50
C PHE A 68 13.32 -15.72 2.26
N CYS A 69 13.37 -14.47 2.71
CA CYS A 69 14.46 -13.97 3.55
C CYS A 69 14.53 -14.71 4.89
N SER A 70 13.39 -14.99 5.52
CA SER A 70 13.31 -15.79 6.76
C SER A 70 13.89 -17.20 6.57
N LEU A 71 13.61 -17.84 5.43
CA LEU A 71 14.22 -19.11 5.08
C LEU A 71 15.74 -19.00 4.87
N LEU A 72 16.20 -17.94 4.20
CA LEU A 72 17.61 -17.68 3.98
C LEU A 72 18.35 -17.44 5.30
N THR A 73 17.77 -16.66 6.22
CA THR A 73 18.28 -16.43 7.58
C THR A 73 18.50 -17.75 8.31
N ARG A 74 17.55 -18.69 8.22
CA ARG A 74 17.71 -20.04 8.81
C ARG A 74 18.80 -20.85 8.13
N ARG A 75 18.82 -20.88 6.78
CA ARG A 75 19.76 -21.71 6.02
C ARG A 75 21.21 -21.25 6.14
N LEU A 76 21.43 -19.94 6.19
CA LEU A 76 22.77 -19.36 6.35
C LEU A 76 23.15 -19.13 7.81
N ASN A 77 22.29 -19.49 8.76
CA ASN A 77 22.48 -19.27 10.19
C ASN A 77 22.87 -17.82 10.54
N LEU A 78 22.21 -16.86 9.90
CA LEU A 78 22.50 -15.43 10.10
C LEU A 78 22.14 -15.00 11.53
N SER A 79 22.86 -14.01 12.05
CA SER A 79 22.52 -13.40 13.35
C SER A 79 21.08 -12.83 13.33
N ASN A 80 20.50 -12.58 14.50
CA ASN A 80 19.16 -11.96 14.57
C ASN A 80 19.18 -10.54 13.98
N GLU A 81 20.29 -9.81 14.10
CA GLU A 81 20.44 -8.48 13.50
C GLU A 81 20.46 -8.57 11.97
N ASP A 82 21.34 -9.41 11.40
CA ASP A 82 21.43 -9.63 9.96
C ASP A 82 20.14 -10.20 9.36
N GLY A 83 19.46 -11.08 10.11
CA GLY A 83 18.18 -11.65 9.71
C GLY A 83 17.08 -10.59 9.59
N ARG A 84 16.99 -9.66 10.54
CA ARG A 84 16.02 -8.56 10.51
C ARG A 84 16.30 -7.61 9.36
N THR A 85 17.56 -7.30 9.11
CA THR A 85 17.99 -6.54 7.93
C THR A 85 17.56 -7.27 6.66
N ALA A 86 17.92 -8.55 6.50
CA ALA A 86 17.56 -9.34 5.32
C ALA A 86 16.04 -9.36 5.06
N VAL A 87 15.22 -9.53 6.11
CA VAL A 87 13.76 -9.50 5.99
C VAL A 87 13.24 -8.11 5.61
N ALA A 88 13.70 -7.05 6.27
CA ALA A 88 13.29 -5.68 5.96
C ALA A 88 13.63 -5.29 4.51
N LEU A 89 14.85 -5.62 4.06
CA LEU A 89 15.28 -5.42 2.67
C LEU A 89 14.47 -6.28 1.70
N GLY A 90 14.14 -7.52 2.08
CA GLY A 90 13.29 -8.41 1.29
C GLY A 90 11.89 -7.87 1.06
N ILE A 91 11.27 -7.28 2.10
CA ILE A 91 9.98 -6.58 1.98
C ILE A 91 10.09 -5.45 0.96
N GLY A 92 11.07 -4.57 1.13
CA GLY A 92 11.31 -3.43 0.25
C GLY A 92 11.57 -3.84 -1.20
N ALA A 93 12.49 -4.78 -1.42
CA ALA A 93 12.88 -5.27 -2.74
C ALA A 93 11.73 -6.00 -3.45
N GLY A 94 10.95 -6.81 -2.72
CA GLY A 94 9.79 -7.49 -3.26
C GLY A 94 8.72 -6.52 -3.76
N ILE A 95 8.35 -5.55 -2.92
CA ILE A 95 7.36 -4.53 -3.27
C ILE A 95 7.90 -3.61 -4.38
N GLY A 96 9.16 -3.20 -4.31
CA GLY A 96 9.80 -2.37 -5.35
C GLY A 96 9.82 -3.05 -6.71
N ALA A 97 10.13 -4.35 -6.76
CA ALA A 97 10.14 -5.11 -8.01
C ALA A 97 8.76 -5.12 -8.69
N ILE A 98 7.69 -5.53 -7.97
CA ILE A 98 6.34 -5.64 -8.58
C ILE A 98 5.77 -4.31 -9.09
N PHE A 99 6.39 -3.20 -8.70
CA PHE A 99 6.00 -1.85 -9.10
C PHE A 99 6.97 -1.17 -10.04
N ALA A 100 8.02 -1.87 -10.49
CA ALA A 100 9.07 -1.26 -11.29
C ALA A 100 9.69 -0.02 -10.59
N ALA A 101 9.76 -0.04 -9.25
CA ALA A 101 10.11 1.09 -8.40
C ALA A 101 11.25 0.74 -7.42
N PRO A 102 12.49 0.54 -7.92
CA PRO A 102 13.60 0.07 -7.10
C PRO A 102 14.03 1.06 -6.01
N LEU A 103 14.07 2.38 -6.30
CA LEU A 103 14.46 3.39 -5.30
C LEU A 103 13.43 3.46 -4.18
N GLY A 104 12.15 3.47 -4.55
CA GLY A 104 11.04 3.47 -3.63
C GLY A 104 10.98 2.21 -2.79
N GLY A 105 11.27 1.04 -3.38
CA GLY A 105 11.39 -0.23 -2.66
C GLY A 105 12.50 -0.23 -1.62
N ALA A 106 13.68 0.32 -1.94
CA ALA A 106 14.78 0.47 -1.00
C ALA A 106 14.41 1.40 0.18
N ALA A 107 13.82 2.56 -0.12
CA ALA A 107 13.33 3.50 0.89
C ALA A 107 12.21 2.88 1.75
N LEU A 108 11.37 2.03 1.16
CA LEU A 108 10.34 1.31 1.89
C LEU A 108 10.94 0.31 2.86
N GLY A 109 11.93 -0.50 2.46
CA GLY A 109 12.62 -1.43 3.36
C GLY A 109 13.29 -0.73 4.56
N ALA A 110 13.77 0.50 4.37
CA ALA A 110 14.38 1.32 5.42
C ALA A 110 13.36 1.96 6.39
N SER A 111 12.12 2.20 5.95
CA SER A 111 11.12 2.95 6.73
C SER A 111 9.95 2.11 7.24
N ILE A 112 9.51 1.12 6.48
CA ILE A 112 8.25 0.40 6.73
C ILE A 112 8.12 -0.24 8.12
N PRO A 113 9.19 -0.71 8.81
CA PRO A 113 9.03 -1.28 10.15
C PRO A 113 8.63 -0.24 11.20
N TYR A 114 8.83 1.06 10.92
CA TYR A 114 8.67 2.15 11.88
C TYR A 114 7.64 3.17 11.40
N ARG A 115 7.04 3.90 12.35
CA ARG A 115 6.09 4.98 12.04
C ARG A 115 6.79 6.32 11.83
N ASP A 116 7.76 6.63 12.70
CA ASP A 116 8.44 7.93 12.78
C ASP A 116 9.97 7.77 12.81
N ASP A 117 10.52 6.77 12.10
CA ASP A 117 11.97 6.53 11.98
C ASP A 117 12.33 6.06 10.57
N PHE A 118 13.59 6.25 10.19
CA PHE A 118 14.14 5.86 8.90
C PHE A 118 15.52 5.22 9.11
N ASP A 119 15.63 3.93 8.86
CA ASP A 119 16.90 3.22 9.04
C ASP A 119 17.81 3.37 7.83
N TYR A 120 18.62 4.42 7.86
CA TYR A 120 19.61 4.69 6.82
C TYR A 120 20.61 3.54 6.60
N ARG A 121 20.87 2.69 7.61
CA ARG A 121 21.77 1.53 7.47
C ARG A 121 21.25 0.53 6.45
N ASN A 122 19.92 0.43 6.32
CA ASN A 122 19.25 -0.45 5.39
C ASN A 122 19.14 0.15 3.97
N LEU A 123 19.37 1.45 3.80
CA LEU A 123 19.12 2.11 2.52
C LEU A 123 20.06 1.64 1.41
N LEU A 124 21.38 1.66 1.66
CA LEU A 124 22.37 1.28 0.65
C LEU A 124 22.28 -0.21 0.26
N PRO A 125 22.23 -1.17 1.22
CA PRO A 125 21.93 -2.57 0.91
C PRO A 125 20.57 -2.75 0.21
N GLY A 126 19.58 -1.94 0.58
CA GLY A 126 18.25 -1.92 -0.02
C GLY A 126 18.27 -1.54 -1.50
N PHE A 127 19.09 -0.58 -1.91
CA PHE A 127 19.26 -0.26 -3.33
C PHE A 127 19.80 -1.44 -4.13
N ILE A 128 20.77 -2.18 -3.57
CA ILE A 128 21.33 -3.36 -4.23
C ILE A 128 20.27 -4.45 -4.35
N ALA A 129 19.57 -4.76 -3.25
CA ALA A 129 18.54 -5.81 -3.23
C ALA A 129 17.36 -5.48 -4.14
N SER A 130 16.83 -4.25 -4.05
CA SER A 130 15.68 -3.79 -4.83
C SER A 130 16.03 -3.61 -6.30
N GLY A 131 17.22 -3.08 -6.62
CA GLY A 131 17.73 -3.00 -7.99
C GLY A 131 17.93 -4.37 -8.63
N THR A 132 18.41 -5.36 -7.86
CA THR A 132 18.51 -6.75 -8.34
C THR A 132 17.13 -7.35 -8.59
N ALA A 133 16.18 -7.16 -7.68
CA ALA A 133 14.82 -7.68 -7.84
C ALA A 133 14.10 -7.03 -9.03
N TYR A 134 14.30 -5.72 -9.24
CA TYR A 134 13.85 -4.99 -10.42
C TYR A 134 14.44 -5.56 -11.72
N ALA A 135 15.76 -5.78 -11.77
CA ALA A 135 16.43 -6.35 -12.94
C ALA A 135 15.90 -7.75 -13.28
N VAL A 136 15.69 -8.59 -12.26
CA VAL A 136 15.16 -9.94 -12.45
C VAL A 136 13.72 -9.89 -12.95
N LEU A 137 12.83 -9.12 -12.32
CA LEU A 137 11.43 -9.07 -12.75
C LEU A 137 11.29 -8.43 -14.13
N GLY A 138 12.05 -7.36 -14.38
CA GLY A 138 12.02 -6.63 -15.65
C GLY A 138 12.53 -7.46 -16.83
N ALA A 139 13.41 -8.44 -16.60
CA ALA A 139 13.81 -9.40 -17.63
C ALA A 139 12.63 -10.28 -18.13
N PHE A 140 11.57 -10.44 -17.34
CA PHE A 140 10.38 -11.20 -17.73
C PHE A 140 9.20 -10.31 -18.16
N LEU A 141 9.03 -9.16 -17.52
CA LEU A 141 7.83 -8.30 -17.70
C LEU A 141 8.11 -6.97 -18.40
N GLY A 142 9.37 -6.65 -18.67
CA GLY A 142 9.79 -5.34 -19.20
C GLY A 142 10.15 -4.34 -18.10
N PHE A 143 10.69 -3.20 -18.53
CA PHE A 143 11.23 -2.15 -17.65
C PHE A 143 10.39 -0.87 -17.66
N ASP A 144 9.21 -0.90 -18.27
CA ASP A 144 8.31 0.24 -18.32
C ASP A 144 7.68 0.50 -16.94
N PRO A 145 7.46 1.77 -16.56
CA PRO A 145 6.71 2.12 -15.36
C PRO A 145 5.33 1.46 -15.33
N LEU A 146 4.89 1.01 -14.16
CA LEU A 146 3.61 0.30 -14.01
C LEU A 146 2.41 1.09 -14.57
N PHE A 147 2.39 2.40 -14.34
CA PHE A 147 1.33 3.28 -14.80
C PHE A 147 1.61 3.95 -16.14
N GLY A 148 2.73 3.62 -16.79
CA GLY A 148 3.24 4.36 -17.94
C GLY A 148 3.79 5.73 -17.52
N TYR A 149 3.99 6.61 -18.49
CA TYR A 149 4.50 7.97 -18.28
C TYR A 149 3.33 8.95 -18.14
N ILE A 150 3.13 9.52 -16.96
CA ILE A 150 2.01 10.42 -16.67
C ILE A 150 2.54 11.80 -16.28
N ASP A 151 2.42 12.80 -17.14
CA ASP A 151 2.98 14.15 -16.88
C ASP A 151 4.49 14.13 -16.59
N ALA A 152 5.25 13.28 -17.28
CA ALA A 152 6.69 13.11 -17.05
C ALA A 152 7.49 14.42 -17.16
N GLU A 153 7.05 15.34 -18.03
CA GLU A 153 7.71 16.63 -18.27
C GLU A 153 6.94 17.82 -17.66
N TYR A 154 6.16 17.61 -16.59
CA TYR A 154 5.40 18.69 -15.97
C TYR A 154 6.29 19.87 -15.55
N ARG A 155 5.88 21.09 -15.90
CA ARG A 155 6.60 22.32 -15.56
C ARG A 155 5.74 23.24 -14.70
N PHE A 156 6.25 23.62 -13.53
CA PHE A 156 5.64 24.65 -12.70
C PHE A 156 5.98 26.04 -13.26
N GLU A 157 5.02 26.67 -13.94
CA GLU A 157 5.23 28.03 -14.48
C GLU A 157 4.95 29.13 -13.45
N LYS A 158 4.07 28.85 -12.48
CA LYS A 158 3.61 29.82 -11.47
C LYS A 158 3.55 29.14 -10.10
N ALA A 159 3.80 29.92 -9.05
CA ALA A 159 3.76 29.42 -7.68
C ALA A 159 2.33 29.22 -7.14
N TRP A 160 1.37 30.07 -7.55
CA TRP A 160 0.00 30.03 -7.01
C TRP A 160 -0.74 28.68 -7.21
N PRO A 161 -0.64 27.99 -8.37
CA PRO A 161 -1.19 26.64 -8.53
C PRO A 161 -0.71 25.62 -7.50
N LEU A 162 0.37 25.87 -6.76
CA LEU A 162 0.80 25.00 -5.65
C LEU A 162 -0.23 24.90 -4.52
N LEU A 163 -1.16 25.86 -4.40
CA LEU A 163 -2.25 25.79 -3.43
C LEU A 163 -3.18 24.61 -3.65
N TRP A 164 -3.31 24.12 -4.89
CA TRP A 164 -4.06 22.90 -5.14
C TRP A 164 -3.45 21.68 -4.45
N PHE A 165 -2.14 21.62 -4.27
CA PHE A 165 -1.49 20.55 -3.52
C PHE A 165 -1.72 20.67 -2.01
N VAL A 166 -1.96 21.87 -1.49
CA VAL A 166 -2.46 22.06 -0.11
C VAL A 166 -3.84 21.42 0.03
N VAL A 167 -4.76 21.72 -0.90
CA VAL A 167 -6.11 21.14 -0.92
C VAL A 167 -6.05 19.61 -1.04
N ILE A 168 -5.25 19.09 -1.97
CA ILE A 168 -5.04 17.64 -2.13
C ILE A 168 -4.51 17.05 -0.83
N GLY A 169 -3.52 17.66 -0.17
CA GLY A 169 -2.98 17.18 1.10
C GLY A 169 -4.02 17.10 2.22
N LEU A 170 -4.86 18.13 2.36
CA LEU A 170 -5.94 18.16 3.36
C LEU A 170 -6.98 17.06 3.11
N ILE A 171 -7.44 16.92 1.86
CA ILE A 171 -8.44 15.91 1.49
C ILE A 171 -7.83 14.51 1.60
N ALA A 172 -6.59 14.32 1.15
CA ALA A 172 -5.87 13.07 1.23
C ALA A 172 -5.68 12.60 2.68
N ALA A 173 -5.40 13.53 3.60
CA ALA A 173 -5.36 13.23 5.03
C ALA A 173 -6.71 12.68 5.52
N ALA A 174 -7.81 13.37 5.22
CA ALA A 174 -9.14 12.95 5.65
C ALA A 174 -9.53 11.58 5.06
N VAL A 175 -9.27 11.37 3.76
CA VAL A 175 -9.59 10.11 3.08
C VAL A 175 -8.68 8.97 3.54
N GLY A 176 -7.38 9.22 3.74
CA GLY A 176 -6.45 8.25 4.29
C GLY A 176 -6.82 7.82 5.71
N TYR A 177 -7.19 8.80 6.56
CA TYR A 177 -7.73 8.54 7.90
C TYR A 177 -9.00 7.67 7.83
N LEU A 178 -9.94 8.02 6.96
CA LEU A 178 -11.17 7.25 6.75
C LEU A 178 -10.85 5.82 6.28
N TYR A 179 -9.91 5.66 5.35
CA TYR A 179 -9.51 4.35 4.83
C TYR A 179 -9.02 3.42 5.95
N ALA A 180 -8.06 3.85 6.76
CA ALA A 180 -7.56 3.04 7.86
C ALA A 180 -8.62 2.77 8.93
N ARG A 181 -9.45 3.76 9.27
CA ARG A 181 -10.51 3.59 10.28
C ARG A 181 -11.59 2.61 9.83
N VAL A 182 -12.05 2.70 8.59
CA VAL A 182 -13.06 1.80 8.05
C VAL A 182 -12.51 0.39 7.92
N PHE A 183 -11.25 0.25 7.46
CA PHE A 183 -10.59 -1.05 7.39
C PHE A 183 -10.51 -1.71 8.78
N HIS A 184 -9.97 -1.03 9.78
CA HIS A 184 -9.85 -1.60 11.14
C HIS A 184 -11.19 -1.82 11.82
N ALA A 185 -12.17 -0.95 11.58
CA ALA A 185 -13.55 -1.17 12.03
C ALA A 185 -14.14 -2.44 11.41
N SER A 186 -13.91 -2.69 10.11
CA SER A 186 -14.39 -3.90 9.45
C SER A 186 -13.75 -5.16 10.01
N VAL A 187 -12.45 -5.13 10.35
CA VAL A 187 -11.75 -6.23 11.03
C VAL A 187 -12.35 -6.47 12.42
N ALA A 188 -12.55 -5.41 13.20
CA ALA A 188 -13.10 -5.50 14.55
C ALA A 188 -14.54 -6.04 14.57
N ILE A 189 -15.39 -5.57 13.65
CA ILE A 189 -16.76 -6.05 13.48
C ILE A 189 -16.75 -7.52 13.05
N THR A 190 -15.96 -7.87 12.03
CA THR A 190 -15.83 -9.24 11.53
C THR A 190 -15.43 -10.21 12.64
N ARG A 191 -14.49 -9.83 13.53
CA ARG A 191 -14.07 -10.69 14.65
C ARG A 191 -15.24 -11.04 15.57
N ARG A 192 -16.17 -10.11 15.79
CA ARG A 192 -17.36 -10.28 16.67
C ARG A 192 -18.51 -11.06 16.01
N LEU A 193 -18.56 -11.09 14.68
CA LEU A 193 -19.62 -11.82 13.97
C LEU A 193 -19.45 -13.35 14.09
N PRO A 194 -20.55 -14.13 14.09
CA PRO A 194 -20.47 -15.58 13.93
C PRO A 194 -20.03 -15.97 12.51
N GLY A 195 -19.61 -17.24 12.29
CA GLY A 195 -19.33 -17.78 10.95
C GLY A 195 -17.93 -18.34 10.68
N GLY A 196 -17.02 -18.33 11.67
CA GLY A 196 -15.69 -18.94 11.50
C GLY A 196 -14.83 -18.32 10.38
N PRO A 197 -13.67 -18.91 10.05
CA PRO A 197 -12.68 -18.33 9.13
C PRO A 197 -13.02 -18.47 7.65
N VAL A 198 -14.08 -19.20 7.28
CA VAL A 198 -14.46 -19.44 5.87
C VAL A 198 -15.71 -18.67 5.47
N LEU A 199 -16.76 -18.67 6.30
CA LEU A 199 -18.02 -18.01 5.96
C LEU A 199 -17.87 -16.49 5.93
N LYS A 200 -17.13 -15.92 6.88
CA LYS A 200 -16.89 -14.48 6.97
C LYS A 200 -16.30 -13.88 5.68
N PRO A 201 -15.16 -14.38 5.16
CA PRO A 201 -14.63 -13.89 3.89
C PRO A 201 -15.46 -14.32 2.68
N ALA A 202 -16.24 -15.40 2.75
CA ALA A 202 -17.18 -15.73 1.68
C ALA A 202 -18.31 -14.69 1.55
N ILE A 203 -18.88 -14.26 2.69
CA ILE A 203 -19.88 -13.18 2.73
C ILE A 203 -19.24 -11.87 2.29
N GLY A 204 -18.03 -11.54 2.78
CA GLY A 204 -17.29 -10.35 2.34
C GLY A 204 -17.10 -10.30 0.83
N GLY A 205 -16.66 -11.41 0.22
CA GLY A 205 -16.52 -11.52 -1.24
C GLY A 205 -17.85 -11.41 -1.99
N LEU A 206 -18.94 -11.98 -1.47
CA LEU A 206 -20.28 -11.82 -2.06
C LEU A 206 -20.71 -10.35 -2.05
N LEU A 207 -20.53 -9.65 -0.92
CA LEU A 207 -20.86 -8.23 -0.81
C LEU A 207 -20.03 -7.37 -1.76
N VAL A 208 -18.73 -7.67 -1.92
CA VAL A 208 -17.88 -7.01 -2.92
C VAL A 208 -18.39 -7.26 -4.34
N GLY A 209 -18.78 -8.49 -4.66
CA GLY A 209 -19.38 -8.82 -5.95
C GLY A 209 -20.67 -8.04 -6.23
N LEU A 210 -21.56 -7.93 -5.24
CA LEU A 210 -22.80 -7.14 -5.34
C LEU A 210 -22.51 -5.65 -5.51
N LEU A 211 -21.55 -5.09 -4.78
CA LEU A 211 -21.11 -3.70 -4.94
C LEU A 211 -20.46 -3.45 -6.31
N GLY A 212 -19.79 -4.46 -6.87
CA GLY A 212 -19.13 -4.38 -8.17
C GLY A 212 -20.08 -4.40 -9.36
N LEU A 213 -21.34 -4.82 -9.20
CA LEU A 213 -22.34 -4.78 -10.28
C LEU A 213 -22.62 -3.35 -10.78
N PRO A 214 -22.93 -2.37 -9.91
CA PRO A 214 -23.10 -0.98 -10.34
C PRO A 214 -21.77 -0.22 -10.54
N ILE A 215 -20.70 -0.62 -9.84
CA ILE A 215 -19.41 0.10 -9.84
C ILE A 215 -18.26 -0.91 -10.06
N PRO A 216 -18.11 -1.46 -11.27
CA PRO A 216 -17.08 -2.48 -11.55
C PRO A 216 -15.65 -1.99 -11.30
N GLN A 217 -15.42 -0.68 -11.27
CA GLN A 217 -14.14 -0.02 -11.01
C GLN A 217 -13.55 -0.36 -9.62
N ILE A 218 -14.37 -0.79 -8.65
CA ILE A 218 -13.89 -1.16 -7.31
C ILE A 218 -13.26 -2.56 -7.25
N LEU A 219 -13.45 -3.40 -8.26
CA LEU A 219 -12.98 -4.78 -8.24
C LEU A 219 -11.45 -4.86 -8.39
N SER A 220 -10.86 -5.96 -7.91
CA SER A 220 -9.41 -6.24 -8.03
C SER A 220 -8.52 -5.08 -7.51
N SER A 221 -7.34 -4.87 -8.09
CA SER A 221 -6.47 -3.76 -7.70
C SER A 221 -7.06 -2.39 -8.07
N GLY A 222 -7.64 -2.28 -9.27
CA GLY A 222 -8.16 -1.02 -9.82
C GLY A 222 -7.11 -0.16 -10.55
N TYR A 223 -5.91 -0.69 -10.80
CA TYR A 223 -4.81 0.06 -11.42
C TYR A 223 -5.12 0.60 -12.81
N GLY A 224 -5.76 -0.18 -13.67
CA GLY A 224 -6.16 0.30 -15.00
C GLY A 224 -7.07 1.52 -14.93
N TRP A 225 -7.95 1.59 -13.93
CA TRP A 225 -8.81 2.76 -13.72
C TRP A 225 -8.04 3.98 -13.22
N ALA A 226 -7.00 3.78 -12.40
CA ALA A 226 -6.12 4.88 -12.00
C ALA A 226 -5.31 5.42 -13.20
N GLN A 227 -4.88 4.57 -14.13
CA GLN A 227 -4.23 5.00 -15.39
C GLN A 227 -5.18 5.82 -16.25
N LEU A 228 -6.39 5.33 -16.47
CA LEU A 228 -7.42 6.05 -17.23
C LEU A 228 -7.83 7.36 -16.53
N ALA A 229 -7.81 7.41 -15.21
CA ALA A 229 -8.11 8.65 -14.50
C ALA A 229 -7.03 9.74 -14.70
N ALA A 230 -5.82 9.36 -15.09
CA ALA A 230 -4.70 10.28 -15.28
C ALA A 230 -4.66 10.94 -16.66
N ASP A 231 -5.46 10.46 -17.62
CA ASP A 231 -5.60 11.03 -18.96
C ASP A 231 -6.92 11.81 -19.06
N ARG A 232 -6.88 13.02 -19.61
CA ARG A 232 -8.06 13.89 -19.70
C ARG A 232 -9.20 13.26 -20.48
N GLY A 233 -8.94 12.74 -21.67
CA GLY A 233 -9.99 12.24 -22.57
C GLY A 233 -10.76 11.08 -21.95
N THR A 234 -10.02 10.14 -21.37
CA THR A 234 -10.59 8.97 -20.70
C THR A 234 -11.23 9.35 -19.36
N LEU A 235 -10.66 10.24 -18.55
CA LEU A 235 -11.29 10.71 -17.31
C LEU A 235 -12.63 11.44 -17.57
N LEU A 236 -12.71 12.28 -18.60
CA LEU A 236 -13.95 12.99 -18.96
C LEU A 236 -15.06 12.01 -19.40
N SER A 237 -14.68 10.86 -19.97
CA SER A 237 -15.61 9.79 -20.34
C SER A 237 -16.19 9.02 -19.14
N ILE A 238 -15.52 9.06 -17.99
CA ILE A 238 -16.02 8.46 -16.75
C ILE A 238 -17.10 9.38 -16.17
N PRO A 239 -18.32 8.87 -15.90
CA PRO A 239 -19.38 9.63 -15.26
C PRO A 239 -18.90 10.28 -13.97
N LEU A 240 -19.17 11.57 -13.78
CA LEU A 240 -18.70 12.35 -12.63
C LEU A 240 -19.07 11.70 -11.29
N TRP A 241 -20.27 11.14 -11.17
CA TRP A 241 -20.71 10.47 -9.95
C TRP A 241 -19.83 9.25 -9.60
N ILE A 242 -19.33 8.52 -10.60
CA ILE A 242 -18.40 7.40 -10.39
C ILE A 242 -17.09 7.94 -9.83
N VAL A 243 -16.54 9.00 -10.44
CA VAL A 243 -15.27 9.60 -9.99
C VAL A 243 -15.35 10.03 -8.54
N ILE A 244 -16.46 10.67 -8.13
CA ILE A 244 -16.67 11.16 -6.77
C ILE A 244 -16.89 10.02 -5.77
N VAL A 245 -17.67 9.00 -6.12
CA VAL A 245 -18.01 7.91 -5.18
C VAL A 245 -16.90 6.87 -5.07
N LEU A 246 -16.03 6.75 -6.08
CA LEU A 246 -15.06 5.66 -6.15
C LEU A 246 -14.12 5.55 -4.95
N PRO A 247 -13.53 6.64 -4.42
CA PRO A 247 -12.64 6.55 -3.25
C PRO A 247 -13.33 5.86 -2.07
N ILE A 248 -14.58 6.23 -1.79
CA ILE A 248 -15.38 5.67 -0.69
C ILE A 248 -15.78 4.23 -1.00
N ALA A 249 -16.26 3.97 -2.22
CA ALA A 249 -16.65 2.63 -2.64
C ALA A 249 -15.46 1.65 -2.61
N LYS A 250 -14.26 2.10 -3.00
CA LYS A 250 -13.02 1.30 -2.97
C LYS A 250 -12.56 1.03 -1.54
N ILE A 251 -12.69 1.98 -0.61
CA ILE A 251 -12.47 1.76 0.83
C ILE A 251 -13.38 0.65 1.35
N LEU A 252 -14.68 0.74 1.06
CA LEU A 252 -15.67 -0.26 1.49
C LEU A 252 -15.38 -1.63 0.88
N ALA A 253 -15.13 -1.69 -0.44
CA ALA A 253 -14.83 -2.94 -1.14
C ALA A 253 -13.59 -3.62 -0.56
N THR A 254 -12.54 -2.86 -0.28
CA THR A 254 -11.28 -3.38 0.27
C THR A 254 -11.46 -3.87 1.71
N SER A 255 -12.24 -3.13 2.51
CA SER A 255 -12.59 -3.50 3.88
C SER A 255 -13.42 -4.77 3.93
N LEU A 256 -14.40 -4.92 3.03
CA LEU A 256 -15.20 -6.14 2.91
C LEU A 256 -14.41 -7.33 2.35
N SER A 257 -13.48 -7.08 1.43
CA SER A 257 -12.65 -8.12 0.81
C SER A 257 -11.62 -8.67 1.80
N ILE A 258 -10.77 -7.80 2.37
CA ILE A 258 -9.62 -8.20 3.19
C ILE A 258 -9.98 -8.18 4.68
N GLY A 259 -10.74 -7.19 5.14
CA GLY A 259 -11.10 -7.05 6.55
C GLY A 259 -12.01 -8.17 7.07
N THR A 260 -12.71 -8.87 6.19
CA THR A 260 -13.50 -10.07 6.53
C THR A 260 -12.67 -11.36 6.61
N GLY A 261 -11.36 -11.30 6.29
CA GLY A 261 -10.43 -12.44 6.30
C GLY A 261 -9.94 -12.88 4.92
N GLY A 262 -10.23 -12.12 3.85
CA GLY A 262 -9.63 -12.36 2.53
C GLY A 262 -8.13 -12.07 2.51
N SER A 263 -7.43 -12.60 1.50
CA SER A 263 -5.99 -12.40 1.33
C SER A 263 -5.72 -11.40 0.21
N GLY A 264 -5.07 -10.28 0.52
CA GLY A 264 -4.75 -9.23 -0.45
C GLY A 264 -4.16 -7.99 0.19
N GLY A 265 -3.35 -7.23 -0.54
CA GLY A 265 -2.65 -6.05 -0.05
C GLY A 265 -3.52 -4.79 0.01
N LEU A 266 -3.15 -3.85 0.88
CA LEU A 266 -3.84 -2.58 1.08
C LEU A 266 -3.23 -1.41 0.30
N PHE A 267 -2.00 -1.57 -0.20
CA PHE A 267 -1.28 -0.55 -0.96
C PHE A 267 -2.00 -0.25 -2.27
N GLY A 268 -2.29 -1.26 -3.10
CA GLY A 268 -2.93 -1.05 -4.40
C GLY A 268 -4.25 -0.29 -4.33
N PRO A 269 -5.22 -0.71 -3.51
CA PRO A 269 -6.43 0.06 -3.28
C PRO A 269 -6.17 1.47 -2.76
N GLY A 270 -5.18 1.66 -1.87
CA GLY A 270 -4.80 2.97 -1.36
C GLY A 270 -4.33 3.94 -2.44
N ILE A 271 -3.53 3.45 -3.39
CA ILE A 271 -3.11 4.22 -4.57
C ILE A 271 -4.31 4.57 -5.46
N VAL A 272 -5.21 3.62 -5.72
CA VAL A 272 -6.42 3.89 -6.53
C VAL A 272 -7.38 4.86 -5.85
N ILE A 273 -7.56 4.75 -4.54
CA ILE A 273 -8.31 5.71 -3.73
C ILE A 273 -7.72 7.10 -3.92
N GLY A 274 -6.39 7.24 -3.79
CA GLY A 274 -5.71 8.52 -4.00
C GLY A 274 -5.85 9.04 -5.43
N ALA A 275 -5.70 8.19 -6.43
CA ALA A 275 -5.88 8.55 -7.85
C ALA A 275 -7.25 9.19 -8.09
N PHE A 276 -8.32 8.56 -7.56
CA PHE A 276 -9.67 9.06 -7.72
C PHE A 276 -10.01 10.26 -6.83
N VAL A 277 -9.32 10.47 -5.71
CA VAL A 277 -9.37 11.74 -4.97
C VAL A 277 -8.82 12.86 -5.84
N GLY A 278 -7.64 12.69 -6.44
CA GLY A 278 -7.05 13.66 -7.35
C GLY A 278 -7.93 13.92 -8.58
N ALA A 279 -8.45 12.86 -9.19
CA ALA A 279 -9.36 12.94 -10.32
C ALA A 279 -10.66 13.68 -9.98
N ALA A 280 -11.23 13.46 -8.79
CA ALA A 280 -12.44 14.15 -8.34
C ALA A 280 -12.17 15.65 -8.13
N ILE A 281 -11.05 16.01 -7.49
CA ILE A 281 -10.66 17.41 -7.30
C ILE A 281 -10.48 18.08 -8.67
N TRP A 282 -9.80 17.42 -9.61
CA TRP A 282 -9.59 17.95 -10.96
C TRP A 282 -10.91 18.10 -11.72
N ARG A 283 -11.78 17.07 -11.73
CA ARG A 283 -13.08 17.11 -12.42
C ARG A 283 -14.00 18.22 -11.91
N LEU A 284 -14.03 18.43 -10.60
CA LEU A 284 -14.81 19.51 -10.00
C LEU A 284 -14.21 20.88 -10.34
N GLY A 285 -12.88 20.99 -10.31
CA GLY A 285 -12.17 22.22 -10.70
C GLY A 285 -12.35 22.57 -12.18
N GLU A 286 -12.32 21.57 -13.06
CA GLU A 286 -12.55 21.73 -14.50
C GLU A 286 -14.00 22.14 -14.79
N LEU A 287 -14.98 21.48 -14.17
CA LEU A 287 -16.40 21.80 -14.34
C LEU A 287 -16.76 23.22 -13.87
N THR A 288 -16.07 23.73 -12.85
CA THR A 288 -16.32 25.05 -12.26
C THR A 288 -15.38 26.13 -12.78
N GLU A 289 -14.51 25.79 -13.73
CA GLU A 289 -13.51 26.67 -14.33
C GLU A 289 -12.63 27.40 -13.29
N LEU A 290 -12.28 26.70 -12.19
CA LEU A 290 -11.49 27.30 -11.13
C LEU A 290 -10.06 27.62 -11.61
N PRO A 291 -9.50 28.77 -11.21
CA PRO A 291 -8.18 29.19 -11.65
C PRO A 291 -7.08 28.27 -11.12
N GLY A 292 -6.06 28.03 -11.95
CA GLY A 292 -4.87 27.26 -11.59
C GLY A 292 -5.06 25.74 -11.61
N VAL A 293 -6.22 25.24 -12.05
CA VAL A 293 -6.39 23.82 -12.39
C VAL A 293 -5.65 23.57 -13.71
N PRO A 294 -4.73 22.57 -13.77
CA PRO A 294 -3.98 22.26 -14.98
C PRO A 294 -4.89 21.68 -16.07
N HIS A 295 -4.46 21.79 -17.33
CA HIS A 295 -5.20 21.23 -18.47
C HIS A 295 -5.31 19.70 -18.39
N GLU A 296 -4.24 19.01 -17.99
CA GLU A 296 -4.23 17.56 -17.80
C GLU A 296 -4.46 17.20 -16.32
N PRO A 297 -5.20 16.11 -16.02
CA PRO A 297 -5.45 15.67 -14.66
C PRO A 297 -4.28 14.93 -14.00
N GLY A 298 -3.30 14.49 -14.80
CA GLY A 298 -2.24 13.57 -14.37
C GLY A 298 -1.55 14.00 -13.07
N ILE A 299 -1.09 15.24 -12.97
CA ILE A 299 -0.42 15.75 -11.78
C ILE A 299 -1.31 15.72 -10.53
N PHE A 300 -2.61 16.02 -10.63
CA PHE A 300 -3.52 15.94 -9.47
C PHE A 300 -3.70 14.49 -9.03
N VAL A 301 -3.86 13.58 -10.00
CA VAL A 301 -4.01 12.14 -9.78
C VAL A 301 -2.76 11.58 -9.09
N VAL A 302 -1.58 11.83 -9.66
CA VAL A 302 -0.30 11.30 -9.16
C VAL A 302 0.04 11.86 -7.77
N VAL A 303 -0.14 13.16 -7.55
CA VAL A 303 0.11 13.75 -6.23
C VAL A 303 -0.87 13.22 -5.18
N ALA A 304 -2.14 13.01 -5.53
CA ALA A 304 -3.12 12.45 -4.60
C ALA A 304 -2.88 10.95 -4.31
N MET A 305 -2.37 10.17 -5.27
CA MET A 305 -1.88 8.79 -5.04
C MET A 305 -0.80 8.78 -3.96
N MET A 306 0.20 9.66 -4.09
CA MET A 306 1.28 9.79 -3.11
C MET A 306 0.76 10.22 -1.74
N ALA A 307 -0.08 11.26 -1.69
CA ALA A 307 -0.54 11.87 -0.45
C ALA A 307 -1.47 10.96 0.36
N CYS A 308 -2.44 10.29 -0.29
CA CYS A 308 -3.42 9.46 0.41
C CYS A 308 -2.76 8.24 1.06
N PHE A 309 -1.93 7.52 0.29
CA PHE A 309 -1.33 6.29 0.81
C PHE A 309 -0.06 6.55 1.64
N GLY A 310 0.80 7.47 1.20
CA GLY A 310 2.07 7.75 1.89
C GLY A 310 1.90 8.25 3.32
N SER A 311 0.83 9.01 3.57
CA SER A 311 0.51 9.50 4.92
C SER A 311 -0.07 8.40 5.83
N VAL A 312 -1.03 7.59 5.34
CA VAL A 312 -1.67 6.53 6.14
C VAL A 312 -0.79 5.30 6.36
N SER A 313 0.15 5.04 5.45
CA SER A 313 1.12 3.95 5.57
C SER A 313 2.31 4.28 6.49
N ARG A 314 2.38 5.52 6.99
CA ARG A 314 3.55 6.03 7.73
C ARG A 314 4.88 5.83 7.00
N ALA A 315 4.84 5.88 5.66
CA ALA A 315 6.02 5.74 4.82
C ALA A 315 6.04 6.80 3.69
N PRO A 316 5.89 8.10 4.02
CA PRO A 316 5.64 9.15 3.03
C PRO A 316 6.76 9.27 1.99
N LEU A 317 8.03 9.21 2.42
CA LEU A 317 9.17 9.30 1.52
C LEU A 317 9.22 8.11 0.54
N ALA A 318 9.06 6.89 1.05
CA ALA A 318 9.06 5.70 0.24
C ALA A 318 7.95 5.73 -0.80
N VAL A 319 6.72 6.05 -0.40
CA VAL A 319 5.57 6.10 -1.31
C VAL A 319 5.69 7.22 -2.34
N MET A 320 6.24 8.39 -1.99
CA MET A 320 6.52 9.45 -2.98
C MET A 320 7.47 8.97 -4.06
N ILE A 321 8.61 8.37 -3.67
CA ILE A 321 9.60 7.87 -4.62
C ILE A 321 9.01 6.73 -5.46
N MET A 322 8.31 5.79 -4.80
CA MET A 322 7.68 4.67 -5.50
C MET A 322 6.71 5.12 -6.57
N VAL A 323 5.76 6.02 -6.23
CA VAL A 323 4.77 6.46 -7.21
C VAL A 323 5.44 7.26 -8.32
N ALA A 324 6.48 8.07 -8.02
CA ALA A 324 7.23 8.79 -9.05
C ALA A 324 7.90 7.83 -10.05
N GLU A 325 8.47 6.70 -9.58
CA GLU A 325 9.00 5.65 -10.45
C GLU A 325 7.88 4.93 -11.21
N MET A 326 6.77 4.60 -10.54
CA MET A 326 5.62 3.91 -11.16
C MET A 326 4.96 4.72 -12.28
N THR A 327 5.07 6.04 -12.27
CA THR A 327 4.51 6.94 -13.29
C THR A 327 5.56 7.58 -14.20
N GLY A 328 6.85 7.31 -13.97
CA GLY A 328 7.94 7.95 -14.70
C GLY A 328 8.07 9.47 -14.51
N SER A 329 7.49 10.04 -13.45
CA SER A 329 7.25 11.49 -13.33
C SER A 329 7.83 12.09 -12.06
N PHE A 330 9.15 12.24 -12.04
CA PHE A 330 9.84 12.95 -10.96
C PHE A 330 9.55 14.47 -10.96
N SER A 331 9.10 15.01 -12.09
CA SER A 331 8.74 16.42 -12.24
C SER A 331 7.57 16.87 -11.35
N VAL A 332 6.67 15.95 -10.94
CA VAL A 332 5.52 16.26 -10.06
C VAL A 332 5.87 16.27 -8.57
N VAL A 333 7.06 15.78 -8.20
CA VAL A 333 7.50 15.62 -6.80
C VAL A 333 7.45 16.91 -5.98
N PRO A 334 7.78 18.12 -6.51
CA PRO A 334 7.63 19.35 -5.74
C PRO A 334 6.21 19.59 -5.21
N GLY A 335 5.18 19.31 -6.02
CA GLY A 335 3.78 19.37 -5.58
C GLY A 335 3.45 18.27 -4.57
N ALA A 336 4.00 17.07 -4.79
CA ALA A 336 3.84 15.96 -3.86
C ALA A 336 4.43 16.23 -2.47
N ILE A 337 5.59 16.89 -2.37
CA ILE A 337 6.21 17.26 -1.09
C ILE A 337 5.25 18.08 -0.24
N ILE A 338 4.52 19.03 -0.85
CA ILE A 338 3.53 19.86 -0.15
C ILE A 338 2.34 19.00 0.30
N ALA A 339 1.72 18.27 -0.62
CA ALA A 339 0.52 17.48 -0.32
C ALA A 339 0.78 16.36 0.69
N VAL A 340 1.83 15.57 0.46
CA VAL A 340 2.25 14.46 1.32
C VAL A 340 2.73 14.99 2.67
N GLY A 341 3.49 16.09 2.69
CA GLY A 341 3.93 16.72 3.93
C GLY A 341 2.76 17.15 4.81
N ILE A 342 1.76 17.84 4.25
CA ILE A 342 0.55 18.22 4.97
C ILE A 342 -0.21 17.00 5.46
N ALA A 343 -0.44 16.01 4.59
CA ALA A 343 -1.18 14.81 4.94
C ALA A 343 -0.49 14.01 6.04
N ALA A 344 0.83 13.82 5.93
CA ALA A 344 1.64 13.12 6.93
C ALA A 344 1.68 13.86 8.27
N LEU A 345 1.82 15.20 8.27
CA LEU A 345 1.80 16.01 9.49
C LEU A 345 0.45 15.95 10.21
N LEU A 346 -0.67 15.92 9.47
CA LEU A 346 -1.99 15.77 10.09
C LEU A 346 -2.19 14.37 10.66
N LEU A 347 -1.81 13.34 9.91
CA LEU A 347 -1.96 11.96 10.36
C LEU A 347 -1.03 11.60 11.51
N SER A 348 0.16 12.22 11.60
CA SER A 348 1.09 12.00 12.70
C SER A 348 0.59 12.51 14.05
N ARG A 349 -0.36 13.46 14.06
CA ARG A 349 -1.08 13.88 15.27
C ARG A 349 -2.10 12.86 15.77
N THR A 350 -2.35 11.80 15.00
CA THR A 350 -3.26 10.71 15.35
C THR A 350 -2.47 9.43 15.60
N ASN A 351 -3.10 8.45 16.24
CA ASN A 351 -2.55 7.10 16.37
C ASN A 351 -2.98 6.17 15.21
N VAL A 352 -3.61 6.73 14.16
CA VAL A 352 -4.09 5.95 13.02
C VAL A 352 -2.92 5.60 12.10
N THR A 353 -2.85 4.33 11.75
CA THR A 353 -1.97 3.77 10.72
C THR A 353 -2.71 2.61 10.04
N ILE A 354 -2.40 2.36 8.78
CA ILE A 354 -2.92 1.19 8.06
C ILE A 354 -2.18 -0.11 8.48
N TYR A 355 -0.96 0.00 9.01
CA TYR A 355 -0.12 -1.13 9.41
C TYR A 355 0.11 -1.11 10.93
N GLU A 356 -0.58 -1.96 11.68
CA GLU A 356 -0.66 -1.85 13.14
C GLU A 356 0.65 -2.29 13.83
N THR A 357 1.41 -3.20 13.22
CA THR A 357 2.65 -3.77 13.78
C THR A 357 3.88 -2.88 13.62
N GLN A 358 3.74 -1.73 12.94
CA GLN A 358 4.79 -0.71 12.93
C GLN A 358 5.06 -0.19 14.35
N ARG A 359 6.33 -0.21 14.77
CA ARG A 359 6.76 0.42 16.03
C ARG A 359 7.01 1.90 15.83
N LEU A 360 7.03 2.68 16.90
CA LEU A 360 7.22 4.13 16.78
C LEU A 360 8.57 4.46 16.13
N ASN A 361 9.64 3.88 16.65
CA ASN A 361 11.02 4.07 16.21
C ASN A 361 11.91 2.91 16.69
N ARG A 362 13.19 2.89 16.27
CA ARG A 362 14.15 1.86 16.69
C ARG A 362 14.36 1.76 18.20
N GLN A 363 14.42 2.90 18.90
CA GLN A 363 14.62 2.91 20.36
C GLN A 363 13.48 2.20 21.09
N THR A 364 12.24 2.43 20.65
CA THR A 364 11.05 1.77 21.21
C THR A 364 11.09 0.26 20.93
N ALA A 365 11.46 -0.13 19.70
CA ALA A 365 11.59 -1.53 19.33
C ALA A 365 12.69 -2.26 20.14
N GLU A 366 13.83 -1.61 20.39
CA GLU A 366 14.91 -2.13 21.24
C GLU A 366 14.48 -2.27 22.70
N ALA A 367 13.75 -1.29 23.24
CA ALA A 367 13.25 -1.32 24.61
C ALA A 367 12.24 -2.45 24.84
N GLU A 368 11.32 -2.69 23.91
CA GLU A 368 10.36 -3.80 23.98
C GLU A 368 11.06 -5.16 23.99
N ARG A 369 12.14 -5.31 23.21
CA ARG A 369 12.97 -6.53 23.19
C ARG A 369 13.75 -6.73 24.49
N GLY A 370 14.38 -5.67 25.01
CA GLY A 370 15.10 -5.72 26.28
C GLY A 370 14.19 -5.97 27.49
N GLY A 371 12.90 -5.64 27.38
CA GLY A 371 11.87 -5.95 28.36
C GLY A 371 11.41 -7.42 28.35
N SER A 372 11.36 -8.06 27.18
CA SER A 372 10.94 -9.48 27.06
C SER A 372 11.99 -10.49 27.57
N ASP A 373 13.26 -10.08 27.66
CA ASP A 373 14.36 -10.92 28.18
C ASP A 373 14.55 -10.81 29.71
N ARG A 374 13.76 -9.97 30.41
CA ARG A 374 13.78 -9.96 31.88
C ARG A 374 12.87 -11.09 32.39
N PRO A 375 13.37 -12.08 33.14
CA PRO A 375 12.50 -13.05 33.78
C PRO A 375 11.54 -12.29 34.70
N THR A 376 10.23 -12.57 34.55
CA THR A 376 9.22 -12.19 35.54
C THR A 376 9.63 -12.78 36.88
N THR A 377 10.28 -11.98 37.71
CA THR A 377 10.48 -12.29 39.12
C THR A 377 9.13 -12.14 39.82
N ALA A 378 8.47 -13.25 40.09
CA ALA A 378 7.52 -13.41 41.18
C ALA A 378 7.62 -14.85 41.68
#